data_AF-A0A4Y2RQM3-F1
#
_entry.id   AF-A0A4Y2RQM3-F1
#
_cell.length_a   1.000
_cell.length_b   1.000
_cell.length_c   1.000
_cell.angle_alpha   90.00
_cell.angle_beta   90.00
_cell.angle_gamma   90.00
#
_symmetry.space_group_name_H-M   'P 1'
#
loop_
_entity.id
_entity.type
_entity.pdbx_description
1 polymer ?
#
loop_
_entity_poly.entity_id
_entity_poly.type
_entity_poly.pdbx_seq_one_letter_code
_entity_poly.pdbx_strand_id
1 'polypeptide(L)'
;MEENNINVISLTFDGLESNFAMSKLFGCSFDDTKKLKTSFIYPSDENNENKSEAVISDPPHMLKLVRNTLGEKKSLFSTDFIDWKYIEALHKLQQIENLHLANQLRAIHINFTKRKMKVKLAAQLFSLSIADTIEYCNVKLKLKEF
;
A
#
# COMPACT_ATOMS: atom_id res chain seq x y z
N MET A 1 -27.85 5.26 13.53
CA MET A 1 -27.21 6.51 13.04
C MET A 1 -28.26 7.44 12.46
N GLU A 2 -29.06 6.97 11.51
CA GLU A 2 -30.14 7.76 10.90
C GLU A 2 -31.21 8.19 11.90
N GLU A 3 -31.67 7.29 12.78
CA GLU A 3 -32.58 7.61 13.90
C GLU A 3 -32.05 8.71 14.86
N ASN A 4 -30.76 9.03 14.77
CA ASN A 4 -30.09 10.05 15.58
C ASN A 4 -29.65 11.27 14.74
N ASN A 5 -30.17 11.43 13.52
CA ASN A 5 -29.78 12.46 12.55
C ASN A 5 -28.26 12.50 12.23
N ILE A 6 -27.57 11.37 12.32
CA ILE A 6 -26.16 11.26 11.96
C ILE A 6 -26.04 10.85 10.49
N ASN A 7 -25.45 11.74 9.69
CA ASN A 7 -25.20 11.49 8.26
C ASN A 7 -23.89 10.69 8.05
N VAL A 8 -24.01 9.40 7.75
CA VAL A 8 -22.88 8.57 7.32
C VAL A 8 -22.57 8.81 5.84
N ILE A 9 -21.36 9.25 5.51
CA ILE A 9 -20.95 9.56 4.12
C ILE A 9 -19.98 8.52 3.54
N SER A 10 -19.33 7.73 4.39
CA SER A 10 -18.35 6.73 3.97
C SER A 10 -18.12 5.65 5.02
N LEU A 11 -17.82 4.45 4.53
CA LEU A 11 -17.33 3.31 5.29
C LEU A 11 -15.83 3.13 5.01
N THR A 12 -15.00 3.12 6.06
CA THR A 12 -13.58 2.77 5.96
C THR A 12 -13.30 1.44 6.65
N PHE A 13 -12.56 0.54 6.00
CA PHE A 13 -12.27 -0.80 6.53
C PHE A 13 -10.82 -1.25 6.28
N ASP A 14 -10.35 -2.24 7.04
CA ASP A 14 -8.99 -2.78 6.89
C ASP A 14 -8.89 -3.96 5.91
N GLY A 15 -7.69 -4.29 5.42
CA GLY A 15 -7.52 -5.15 4.23
C GLY A 15 -7.75 -6.65 4.41
N LEU A 16 -8.65 -7.06 5.31
CA LEU A 16 -9.06 -8.45 5.45
C LEU A 16 -9.97 -8.89 4.29
N GLU A 17 -9.82 -10.15 3.88
CA GLU A 17 -10.64 -10.75 2.82
C GLU A 17 -12.14 -10.68 3.13
N SER A 18 -12.54 -10.83 4.39
CA SER A 18 -13.93 -10.71 4.84
C SER A 18 -14.52 -9.32 4.59
N ASN A 19 -13.72 -8.26 4.73
CA ASN A 19 -14.19 -6.89 4.48
C ASN A 19 -14.33 -6.61 2.99
N PHE A 20 -13.41 -7.14 2.19
CA PHE A 20 -13.56 -7.10 0.73
C PHE A 20 -14.80 -7.90 0.28
N ALA A 21 -15.05 -9.08 0.87
CA ALA A 21 -16.28 -9.84 0.60
C ALA A 21 -17.55 -9.05 0.96
N MET A 22 -17.57 -8.40 2.13
CA MET A 22 -18.66 -7.52 2.55
C MET A 22 -18.87 -6.36 1.56
N SER A 23 -17.80 -5.68 1.14
CA SER A 23 -17.93 -4.60 0.15
C SER A 23 -18.48 -5.09 -1.20
N LYS A 24 -18.11 -6.30 -1.64
CA LYS A 24 -18.68 -6.92 -2.84
C LYS A 24 -20.17 -7.21 -2.69
N LEU A 25 -20.62 -7.63 -1.49
CA LEU A 25 -22.05 -7.80 -1.20
C LEU A 25 -22.83 -6.48 -1.27
N PHE A 26 -22.20 -5.35 -0.92
CA PHE A 26 -22.77 -4.02 -1.15
C PHE A 26 -22.74 -3.57 -2.62
N GLY A 27 -22.22 -4.38 -3.54
CA GLY A 27 -22.13 -4.05 -4.96
C GLY A 27 -20.88 -3.28 -5.37
N CYS A 28 -19.92 -3.11 -4.44
CA CYS A 28 -18.60 -2.55 -4.76
C CYS A 28 -17.73 -3.57 -5.51
N SER A 29 -16.76 -3.09 -6.28
CA SER A 29 -15.80 -3.93 -7.00
C SER A 29 -14.45 -3.23 -7.09
N PHE A 30 -13.42 -3.98 -6.72
CA PHE A 30 -12.02 -3.53 -6.68
C PHE A 30 -11.12 -4.36 -7.62
N ASP A 31 -11.73 -5.23 -8.43
CA ASP A 31 -11.00 -6.22 -9.24
C ASP A 31 -10.37 -5.61 -10.50
N ASP A 32 -10.95 -4.52 -11.04
CA ASP A 32 -10.44 -3.78 -12.20
C ASP A 32 -10.22 -2.30 -11.84
N THR A 33 -8.97 -1.86 -11.90
CA THR A 33 -8.59 -0.47 -11.58
C THR A 33 -9.20 0.56 -12.52
N LYS A 34 -9.62 0.17 -13.73
CA LYS A 34 -10.30 1.05 -14.69
C LYS A 34 -11.81 1.12 -14.48
N LYS A 35 -12.38 0.19 -13.71
CA LYS A 35 -13.83 0.04 -13.49
C LYS A 35 -14.16 -0.14 -12.01
N LEU A 36 -13.47 0.62 -11.16
CA LEU A 36 -13.71 0.59 -9.72
C LEU A 36 -15.15 1.03 -9.42
N LYS A 37 -15.83 0.23 -8.58
CA LYS A 37 -17.10 0.60 -7.95
C LYS A 37 -16.83 0.75 -6.46
N THR A 38 -16.72 1.98 -5.99
CA THR A 38 -16.30 2.33 -4.62
C THR A 38 -17.40 2.98 -3.81
N SER A 39 -18.65 2.75 -4.18
CA SER A 39 -19.80 3.21 -3.41
C SER A 39 -20.95 2.24 -3.56
N PHE A 40 -21.84 2.26 -2.58
CA PHE A 40 -23.12 1.56 -2.63
C PHE A 40 -24.25 2.52 -2.29
N ILE A 41 -25.45 2.15 -2.74
CA ILE A 41 -26.66 2.90 -2.41
C ILE A 41 -27.27 2.26 -1.17
N TYR A 42 -27.47 3.07 -0.14
CA TYR A 42 -28.24 2.74 1.02
C TYR A 42 -29.67 3.27 0.83
N PRO A 43 -30.71 2.41 0.84
CA PRO A 43 -32.08 2.88 0.84
C PRO A 43 -32.40 3.46 2.23
N SER A 44 -32.38 4.78 2.36
CA SER A 44 -32.87 5.44 3.57
C SER A 44 -34.39 5.52 3.52
N ASP A 45 -35.03 4.92 4.52
CA ASP A 45 -36.48 5.00 4.70
C ASP A 45 -36.91 6.44 5.01
N GLU A 46 -38.09 6.81 4.50
CA GLU A 46 -38.88 8.04 4.70
C GLU A 46 -38.90 9.07 3.57
N ASN A 47 -37.80 9.36 2.84
CA ASN A 47 -37.81 10.44 1.82
C ASN A 47 -37.49 10.02 0.36
N ASN A 48 -37.31 8.73 0.06
CA ASN A 48 -36.93 8.23 -1.28
C ASN A 48 -35.65 8.85 -1.87
N GLU A 49 -34.79 9.47 -1.06
CA GLU A 49 -33.47 9.91 -1.52
C GLU A 49 -32.47 8.76 -1.38
N ASN A 50 -32.07 8.18 -2.51
CA ASN A 50 -31.00 7.18 -2.55
C ASN A 50 -29.70 7.82 -2.06
N LYS A 51 -29.22 7.37 -0.91
CA LYS A 51 -27.98 7.87 -0.34
C LYS A 51 -26.81 7.00 -0.79
N SER A 52 -25.84 7.62 -1.45
CA SER A 52 -24.61 6.94 -1.83
C SER A 52 -23.58 7.04 -0.72
N GLU A 53 -23.08 5.90 -0.25
CA GLU A 53 -22.01 5.82 0.74
C GLU A 53 -20.72 5.35 0.07
N ALA A 54 -19.64 6.10 0.26
CA ALA A 54 -18.33 5.74 -0.27
C ALA A 54 -17.69 4.62 0.55
N VAL A 55 -16.97 3.72 -0.11
CA VAL A 55 -16.28 2.60 0.52
C VAL A 55 -14.78 2.74 0.27
N ILE A 56 -14.01 2.84 1.35
CA ILE A 56 -12.59 3.17 1.32
C ILE A 56 -11.81 2.13 2.11
N SER A 57 -10.79 1.53 1.49
CA SER A 57 -9.83 0.70 2.24
C SER A 57 -8.82 1.57 2.98
N ASP A 58 -8.48 1.21 4.21
CA ASP A 58 -7.51 1.93 5.06
C ASP A 58 -6.12 2.04 4.39
N PRO A 59 -5.69 3.23 3.91
CA PRO A 59 -4.46 3.35 3.12
C PRO A 59 -3.19 2.93 3.87
N PRO A 60 -2.94 3.34 5.14
CA PRO A 60 -1.91 2.75 5.99
C PRO A 60 -1.85 1.23 5.98
N HIS A 61 -3.01 0.56 6.06
CA HIS A 61 -3.08 -0.89 6.05
C HIS A 61 -2.72 -1.47 4.69
N MET A 62 -3.23 -0.88 3.60
CA MET A 62 -2.91 -1.29 2.23
C MET A 62 -1.40 -1.18 1.96
N LEU A 63 -0.78 -0.07 2.34
CA LEU A 63 0.66 0.16 2.16
C LEU A 63 1.50 -0.91 2.87
N LYS A 64 1.09 -1.25 4.09
CA LYS A 64 1.70 -2.33 4.88
C LYS A 64 1.54 -3.68 4.18
N LEU A 65 0.37 -3.99 3.62
CA LEU A 65 0.15 -5.24 2.87
C LEU A 65 1.06 -5.30 1.64
N VAL A 66 1.14 -4.23 0.84
CA VAL A 66 2.03 -4.17 -0.33
C VAL A 66 3.49 -4.45 0.06
N ARG A 67 4.00 -3.82 1.13
CA ARG A 67 5.35 -4.10 1.65
C ARG A 67 5.50 -5.57 2.02
N ASN A 68 4.55 -6.10 2.78
CA ASN A 68 4.62 -7.47 3.27
C ASN A 68 4.65 -8.46 2.10
N THR A 69 3.74 -8.29 1.13
CA THR A 69 3.68 -9.14 -0.06
C THR A 69 4.98 -9.06 -0.86
N LEU A 70 5.49 -7.85 -1.13
CA LEU A 70 6.74 -7.68 -1.86
C LEU A 70 7.93 -8.31 -1.10
N GLY A 71 8.03 -8.07 0.22
CA GLY A 71 9.13 -8.60 1.03
C GLY A 71 9.09 -10.13 1.23
N GLU A 72 7.90 -10.74 1.21
CA GLU A 72 7.71 -12.19 1.34
C GLU A 72 7.82 -12.92 0.01
N LYS A 73 7.19 -12.39 -1.06
CA LYS A 73 7.20 -12.98 -2.40
C LYS A 73 8.45 -12.63 -3.20
N LYS A 74 9.21 -11.62 -2.75
CA LYS A 74 10.47 -11.11 -3.32
C LYS A 74 10.37 -10.48 -4.70
N SER A 75 9.32 -10.78 -5.45
CA SER A 75 9.04 -10.16 -6.74
C SER A 75 7.53 -9.98 -6.90
N LEU A 76 7.12 -8.86 -7.47
CA LEU A 76 5.77 -8.59 -7.93
C LEU A 76 5.82 -8.25 -9.42
N PHE A 77 4.75 -8.60 -10.14
CA PHE A 77 4.62 -8.28 -11.55
C PHE A 77 3.51 -7.26 -11.77
N SER A 78 3.82 -6.21 -12.52
CA SER A 78 2.83 -5.24 -13.02
C SER A 78 2.99 -5.10 -14.53
N THR A 79 3.56 -4.00 -15.03
CA THR A 79 4.11 -3.93 -16.40
C THR A 79 5.48 -4.58 -16.46
N ASP A 80 6.26 -4.39 -15.40
CA ASP A 80 7.62 -4.87 -15.22
C ASP A 80 7.77 -5.59 -13.88
N PHE A 81 8.91 -6.26 -13.69
CA PHE A 81 9.25 -6.90 -12.42
C PHE A 81 9.68 -5.88 -11.38
N ILE A 82 8.99 -5.91 -10.25
CA ILE A 82 9.34 -5.15 -9.05
C ILE A 82 10.05 -6.13 -8.11
N ASP A 83 11.38 -6.12 -8.14
CA ASP A 83 12.19 -7.05 -7.35
C ASP A 83 12.66 -6.42 -6.04
N TRP A 84 12.45 -7.15 -4.94
CA TRP A 84 12.97 -6.82 -3.61
C TRP A 84 14.50 -6.76 -3.57
N LYS A 85 15.18 -7.44 -4.51
CA LYS A 85 16.65 -7.49 -4.59
C LYS A 85 17.29 -6.09 -4.67
N TYR A 86 16.63 -5.12 -5.31
CA TYR A 86 17.16 -3.75 -5.45
C TYR A 86 17.19 -3.01 -4.11
N ILE A 87 16.20 -3.28 -3.24
CA ILE A 87 16.15 -2.76 -1.88
C ILE A 87 17.28 -3.37 -1.04
N GLU A 88 17.51 -4.68 -1.17
CA GLU A 88 18.60 -5.39 -0.48
C GLU A 88 19.99 -4.93 -0.99
N ALA A 89 20.14 -4.75 -2.30
CA ALA A 89 21.35 -4.22 -2.93
C ALA A 89 21.66 -2.81 -2.44
N LEU A 90 20.66 -1.93 -2.38
CA LEU A 90 20.85 -0.57 -1.84
C LEU A 90 21.25 -0.61 -0.37
N HIS A 91 20.63 -1.46 0.44
CA HIS A 91 21.03 -1.59 1.83
C HIS A 91 22.48 -2.08 1.94
N LYS A 92 22.87 -3.10 1.18
CA LYS A 92 24.23 -3.66 1.18
C LYS A 92 25.27 -2.63 0.72
N LEU A 93 25.01 -1.89 -0.34
CA LEU A 93 25.89 -0.82 -0.82
C LEU A 93 26.17 0.20 0.28
N GLN A 94 25.12 0.70 0.94
CA GLN A 94 25.29 1.66 2.05
C GLN A 94 26.07 1.09 3.25
N GLN A 95 26.01 -0.22 3.49
CA GLN A 95 26.83 -0.85 4.53
C GLN A 95 28.31 -0.96 4.11
N ILE A 96 28.59 -1.32 2.86
CA ILE A 96 29.95 -1.47 2.34
C ILE A 96 30.66 -0.11 2.31
N GLU A 97 29.98 0.92 1.81
CA GLU A 97 30.54 2.27 1.69
C GLU A 97 30.59 3.01 3.04
N ASN A 98 29.97 2.45 4.09
CA ASN A 98 29.76 3.12 5.38
C ASN A 98 29.15 4.54 5.24
N LEU A 99 28.32 4.73 4.19
CA LEU A 99 27.70 6.00 3.82
C LEU A 99 26.19 5.81 3.58
N HIS A 100 25.40 6.79 4.01
CA HIS A 100 23.97 6.84 3.74
C HIS A 100 23.63 7.83 2.62
N LEU A 101 22.96 7.34 1.56
CA LEU A 101 22.56 8.12 0.39
C LEU A 101 21.27 8.92 0.66
N ALA A 102 21.30 9.75 1.71
CA ALA A 102 20.21 10.65 2.13
C ALA A 102 18.80 10.02 2.26
N ASN A 103 18.70 8.70 2.41
CA ASN A 103 17.45 7.96 2.57
C ASN A 103 17.36 7.28 3.95
N GLN A 104 16.14 6.85 4.30
CA GLN A 104 15.84 6.24 5.60
C GLN A 104 15.99 4.72 5.61
N LEU A 105 16.47 4.09 4.52
CA LEU A 105 16.62 2.64 4.44
C LEU A 105 17.65 2.15 5.46
N ARG A 106 17.27 1.15 6.25
CA ARG A 106 18.07 0.55 7.32
C ARG A 106 17.73 -0.93 7.44
N ALA A 107 18.55 -1.71 8.13
CA ALA A 107 18.33 -3.15 8.35
C ALA A 107 16.93 -3.49 8.88
N ILE A 108 16.31 -2.61 9.67
CA ILE A 108 14.94 -2.79 10.19
C ILE A 108 13.84 -2.76 9.11
N HIS A 109 14.13 -2.18 7.94
CA HIS A 109 13.23 -2.15 6.79
C HIS A 109 13.34 -3.43 5.96
N ILE A 110 14.51 -4.07 5.96
CA ILE A 110 14.75 -5.36 5.31
C ILE A 110 14.21 -6.49 6.19
N ASN A 111 14.61 -6.49 7.46
CA ASN A 111 14.26 -7.50 8.46
C ASN A 111 13.01 -7.10 9.26
N PHE A 112 11.93 -6.77 8.54
CA PHE A 112 10.73 -6.18 9.12
C PHE A 112 9.77 -7.21 9.75
N THR A 113 10.06 -8.51 9.76
CA THR A 113 9.16 -9.59 10.22
C THR A 113 8.59 -9.34 11.62
N LYS A 114 9.44 -8.96 12.59
CA LYS A 114 9.01 -8.63 13.97
C LYS A 114 8.26 -7.29 14.08
N ARG A 115 8.23 -6.51 13.00
CA ARG A 115 7.62 -5.17 12.89
C ARG A 115 6.67 -5.08 11.70
N LYS A 116 6.08 -6.21 11.30
CA LYS A 116 5.17 -6.34 10.13
C LYS A 116 3.94 -5.42 10.21
N MET A 117 3.56 -4.94 11.39
CA MET A 117 2.46 -3.98 11.57
C MET A 117 2.90 -2.51 11.54
N LYS A 118 4.20 -2.21 11.60
CA LYS A 118 4.70 -0.83 11.70
C LYS A 118 4.63 -0.14 10.33
N VAL A 119 3.53 0.55 10.06
CA VAL A 119 3.26 1.24 8.78
C VAL A 119 4.34 2.28 8.46
N LYS A 120 4.88 2.97 9.47
CA LYS A 120 6.01 3.91 9.29
C LYS A 120 7.17 3.31 8.50
N LEU A 121 7.51 2.03 8.74
CA LEU A 121 8.58 1.36 8.00
C LEU A 121 8.19 1.07 6.55
N ALA A 122 6.91 0.80 6.25
CA ALA A 122 6.45 0.66 4.87
C ALA A 122 6.49 2.00 4.12
N ALA A 123 6.02 3.07 4.76
CA ALA A 123 6.06 4.41 4.17
C ALA A 123 7.49 4.90 3.92
N GLN A 124 8.40 4.67 4.87
CA GLN A 124 9.81 4.98 4.69
C GLN A 124 10.43 4.16 3.55
N LEU A 125 10.09 2.87 3.44
CA LEU A 125 10.59 1.98 2.39
C LEU A 125 10.13 2.40 0.99
N PHE A 126 8.86 2.77 0.83
CA PHE A 126 8.28 3.22 -0.44
C PHE A 126 8.36 4.73 -0.62
N SER A 127 9.41 5.37 -0.06
CA SER A 127 9.62 6.79 -0.22
C SER A 127 10.33 7.12 -1.54
N LEU A 128 10.06 8.32 -2.05
CA LEU A 128 10.70 8.82 -3.27
C LEU A 128 12.23 8.81 -3.17
N SER A 129 12.80 9.18 -2.02
CA SER A 129 14.26 9.21 -1.87
C SER A 129 14.92 7.84 -2.00
N ILE A 130 14.23 6.75 -1.64
CA ILE A 130 14.74 5.39 -1.90
C ILE A 130 14.67 5.06 -3.39
N ALA A 131 13.56 5.39 -4.04
CA ALA A 131 13.39 5.18 -5.48
C ALA A 131 14.45 5.95 -6.28
N ASP A 132 14.63 7.24 -6.02
CA ASP A 132 15.65 8.09 -6.66
C ASP A 132 17.06 7.54 -6.44
N THR A 133 17.34 6.99 -5.25
CA THR A 133 18.65 6.41 -4.96
C THR A 133 18.89 5.13 -5.76
N ILE A 134 17.89 4.25 -5.85
CA ILE A 134 17.97 3.02 -6.67
C ILE A 134 18.18 3.39 -8.14
N GLU A 135 17.41 4.35 -8.65
CA GLU A 135 17.53 4.85 -10.02
C GLU A 135 18.91 5.47 -10.26
N TYR A 136 19.42 6.27 -9.33
CA TYR A 136 20.76 6.86 -9.42
C TYR A 136 21.86 5.79 -9.47
N CYS A 137 21.76 4.74 -8.65
CA CYS A 137 22.67 3.60 -8.67
C CYS A 137 22.71 2.89 -10.03
N ASN A 138 21.55 2.70 -10.65
CA ASN A 138 21.44 2.09 -11.98
C ASN A 138 21.92 3.06 -13.09
N VAL A 139 21.30 4.23 -13.21
CA VAL A 139 21.45 5.11 -14.37
C VAL A 139 22.77 5.90 -14.34
N LYS A 140 23.15 6.43 -13.17
CA LYS A 140 24.33 7.32 -13.04
C LYS A 140 25.58 6.55 -12.68
N LEU A 141 25.50 5.65 -11.70
CA LEU A 141 26.65 4.87 -11.23
C LEU A 141 26.86 3.58 -12.06
N LYS A 142 25.84 3.09 -12.77
CA LYS A 142 25.91 1.88 -13.62
C LYS A 142 26.43 0.66 -12.87
N LEU A 143 25.99 0.51 -11.62
CA LEU A 143 26.33 -0.62 -10.77
C LEU A 143 25.62 -1.88 -11.29
N LYS A 144 26.31 -3.01 -11.31
CA LYS A 144 25.80 -4.26 -11.92
C LYS A 144 24.62 -4.86 -11.16
N GLU A 145 24.47 -4.50 -9.90
CA GLU A 145 23.45 -4.99 -8.99
C GLU A 145 22.08 -4.31 -9.17
N PHE A 146 22.00 -3.24 -9.97
CA PHE A 146 20.83 -2.36 -10.12
C PHE A 146 20.34 -2.23 -11.56
#